data_AF-G4FLG2-F1
#
_entry.id   AF-G4FLG2-F1
#
_cell.length_a   1.000
_cell.length_b   1.000
_cell.length_c   1.000
_cell.angle_alpha   90.00
_cell.angle_beta   90.00
_cell.angle_gamma   90.00
#
_symmetry.space_group_name_H-M   'P 1'
#
loop_
_entity.id
_entity.type
_entity.pdbx_description
1 polymer ?
#
loop_
_entity_poly.entity_id
_entity_poly.type
_entity_poly.pdbx_seq_one_letter_code
_entity_poly.pdbx_strand_id
1 'polypeptide(L)'
;MLLKRVYGSQLFVMKAILLFAVATMVIGPCGGAWAGSATQEAMDEEVATNRALSKVPEGKKVTGTSCRSIEIGMGGETSYRCTATWE
;
A
#
# COMPACT_ATOMS: atom_id res chain seq x y z
N MET A 1 30.80 -3.54 54.73
CA MET A 1 31.10 -2.55 53.65
C MET A 1 31.08 -3.13 52.22
N LEU A 2 31.06 -4.47 52.03
CA LEU A 2 31.04 -5.09 50.69
C LEU A 2 29.65 -5.15 50.01
N LEU A 3 28.55 -5.16 50.76
CA LEU A 3 27.18 -5.18 50.17
C LEU A 3 26.81 -3.90 49.40
N LYS A 4 27.29 -2.71 49.82
CA LYS A 4 26.99 -1.44 49.13
C LYS A 4 27.60 -1.36 47.73
N ARG A 5 28.69 -2.10 47.46
CA ARG A 5 29.41 -2.06 46.18
C ARG A 5 28.69 -2.87 45.09
N VAL A 6 28.00 -3.95 45.48
CA VAL A 6 27.23 -4.84 44.60
C VAL A 6 25.90 -4.20 44.18
N TYR A 7 25.20 -3.57 45.12
CA TYR A 7 23.95 -2.84 44.82
C TYR A 7 24.15 -1.64 43.89
N GLY A 8 25.27 -0.90 44.05
CA GLY A 8 25.59 0.24 43.18
C GLY A 8 25.91 -0.15 41.73
N SER A 9 26.51 -1.33 41.54
CA SER A 9 26.82 -1.87 40.21
C SER A 9 25.59 -2.47 39.53
N GLN A 10 24.69 -3.14 40.27
CA GLN A 10 23.39 -3.59 39.74
C GLN A 10 22.45 -2.43 39.33
N LEU A 11 22.44 -1.33 40.09
CA LEU A 11 21.60 -0.16 39.80
C LEU A 11 22.04 0.55 38.50
N PHE A 12 23.34 0.56 38.21
CA PHE A 12 23.92 1.15 37.00
C PHE A 12 23.53 0.38 35.74
N VAL A 13 23.50 -0.96 35.83
CA VAL A 13 23.13 -1.85 34.71
C VAL A 13 21.66 -1.68 34.33
N MET A 14 20.74 -1.58 35.29
CA MET A 14 19.31 -1.35 35.01
C MET A 14 19.04 0.02 34.34
N LYS A 15 19.76 1.07 34.74
CA LYS A 15 19.65 2.39 34.10
C LYS A 15 20.20 2.41 32.67
N ALA A 16 21.27 1.65 32.41
CA ALA A 16 21.85 1.55 31.07
C ALA A 16 20.91 0.82 30.09
N ILE A 17 20.18 -0.19 30.57
CA ILE A 17 19.17 -0.91 29.77
C ILE A 17 17.98 0.01 29.44
N LEU A 18 17.54 0.83 30.39
CA LEU A 18 16.45 1.79 30.21
C LEU A 18 16.76 2.88 29.16
N LEU A 19 18.02 3.27 28.98
CA LEU A 19 18.43 4.27 27.99
C LEU A 19 18.51 3.70 26.56
N PHE A 20 18.71 2.39 26.40
CA PHE A 20 18.76 1.74 25.09
C PHE A 20 17.38 1.58 24.42
N ALA A 21 16.30 1.65 25.20
CA ALA A 21 14.94 1.45 24.72
C ALA A 21 14.36 2.64 23.93
N VAL A 22 15.01 3.80 23.92
CA VAL A 22 14.46 5.03 23.33
C VAL A 22 14.90 5.24 21.86
N ALA A 23 15.86 4.46 21.35
CA ALA A 23 16.56 4.80 20.11
C ALA A 23 16.01 4.16 18.82
N THR A 24 14.97 3.31 18.86
CA THR A 24 14.58 2.51 17.67
C THR A 24 13.20 2.82 17.07
N MET A 25 12.46 3.80 17.59
CA MET A 25 11.13 4.12 17.05
C MET A 25 11.13 5.36 16.15
N VAL A 26 12.09 5.45 15.23
CA VAL A 26 11.96 6.29 14.03
C VAL A 26 11.66 5.36 12.86
N ILE A 27 10.45 4.81 12.85
CA ILE A 27 9.83 4.33 11.60
C ILE A 27 9.05 5.53 11.09
N GLY A 28 9.71 6.37 10.31
CA GLY A 28 9.05 7.44 9.57
C GLY A 28 7.91 6.84 8.73
N PRO A 29 6.81 7.56 8.49
CA PRO A 29 5.79 7.08 7.58
C PRO A 29 6.47 6.91 6.22
N CYS A 30 6.69 5.66 5.84
CA CYS A 30 6.88 5.28 4.46
C CYS A 30 5.52 5.51 3.78
N GLY A 31 5.18 6.79 3.58
CA GLY A 31 4.03 7.22 2.80
C GLY A 31 4.40 7.06 1.33
N GLY A 32 4.66 5.82 0.92
CA GLY A 32 4.55 5.47 -0.49
C GLY A 32 3.11 5.76 -0.87
N ALA A 33 2.90 6.53 -1.94
CA ALA A 33 1.59 6.58 -2.58
C ALA A 33 1.17 5.13 -2.82
N TRP A 34 0.14 4.65 -2.14
CA TRP A 34 -0.43 3.33 -2.40
C TRP A 34 -1.11 3.41 -3.77
N ALA A 35 -0.29 3.32 -4.83
CA ALA A 35 -0.73 3.27 -6.19
C ALA A 35 -1.50 1.96 -6.38
N GLY A 36 -2.80 2.08 -6.59
CA GLY A 36 -3.69 0.95 -6.84
C GLY A 36 -4.11 0.89 -8.31
N SER A 37 -4.51 -0.28 -8.76
CA SER A 37 -5.12 -0.45 -10.07
C SER A 37 -6.27 -1.46 -10.04
N ALA A 38 -7.26 -1.25 -10.90
CA ALA A 38 -8.37 -2.16 -11.12
C ALA A 38 -8.60 -2.34 -12.62
N THR A 39 -8.61 -3.59 -13.05
CA THR A 39 -8.92 -3.96 -14.43
C THR A 39 -10.31 -4.58 -14.50
N GLN A 40 -11.10 -4.18 -15.49
CA GLN A 40 -12.42 -4.72 -15.77
C GLN A 40 -12.59 -4.93 -17.27
N GLU A 41 -13.47 -5.87 -17.61
CA GLU A 41 -13.76 -6.25 -18.99
C GLU A 41 -15.26 -6.21 -19.26
N ALA A 42 -15.64 -5.75 -20.45
CA ALA A 42 -17.01 -5.76 -20.96
C ALA A 42 -17.02 -5.71 -22.49
N MET A 43 -18.14 -6.11 -23.12
CA MET A 43 -18.33 -5.98 -24.58
C MET A 43 -18.42 -4.52 -25.04
N ASP A 44 -18.63 -3.59 -24.11
CA ASP A 44 -18.73 -2.16 -24.36
C ASP A 44 -17.62 -1.42 -23.60
N GLU A 45 -16.92 -0.53 -24.29
CA GLU A 45 -15.75 0.19 -23.76
C GLU A 45 -16.13 1.11 -22.59
N GLU A 46 -17.27 1.79 -22.69
CA GLU A 46 -17.74 2.71 -21.66
C GLU A 46 -18.16 1.93 -20.41
N VAL A 47 -18.82 0.79 -20.59
CA VAL A 47 -19.16 -0.12 -19.49
C VAL A 47 -17.91 -0.67 -18.82
N ALA A 48 -16.90 -1.10 -19.59
CA ALA A 48 -15.63 -1.59 -19.03
C ALA A 48 -14.90 -0.48 -18.24
N THR A 49 -14.90 0.73 -18.76
CA THR A 49 -14.29 1.91 -18.14
C THR A 49 -14.99 2.26 -16.83
N ASN A 50 -16.31 2.40 -16.85
CA ASN A 50 -17.09 2.74 -15.65
C ASN A 50 -16.97 1.65 -14.59
N ARG A 51 -16.94 0.37 -14.99
CA ARG A 51 -16.67 -0.74 -14.05
C ARG A 51 -15.28 -0.60 -13.43
N ALA A 52 -14.24 -0.30 -14.20
CA ALA A 52 -12.89 -0.11 -13.68
C ALA A 52 -12.83 1.08 -12.70
N LEU A 53 -13.44 2.21 -13.04
CA LEU A 53 -13.51 3.39 -12.18
C LEU A 53 -14.33 3.16 -10.91
N SER A 54 -15.39 2.35 -10.97
CA SER A 54 -16.20 2.00 -9.79
C SER A 54 -15.44 1.18 -8.74
N LYS A 55 -14.27 0.63 -9.10
CA LYS A 55 -13.39 -0.09 -8.17
C LYS A 55 -12.36 0.82 -7.50
N VAL A 56 -12.27 2.07 -7.91
CA VAL A 56 -11.41 3.06 -7.26
C VAL A 56 -12.01 3.34 -5.86
N PRO A 57 -11.24 3.15 -4.78
CA PRO A 57 -11.72 3.44 -3.43
C PRO A 57 -12.10 4.91 -3.26
N GLU A 58 -13.11 5.18 -2.44
CA GLU A 58 -13.49 6.55 -2.12
C GLU A 58 -12.33 7.34 -1.50
N GLY A 59 -12.17 8.59 -1.91
CA GLY A 59 -11.08 9.47 -1.47
C GLY A 59 -9.74 9.24 -2.20
N LYS A 60 -9.64 8.26 -3.09
CA LYS A 60 -8.48 8.08 -3.97
C LYS A 60 -8.61 8.92 -5.24
N LYS A 61 -7.48 9.44 -5.72
CA LYS A 61 -7.44 10.22 -6.95
C LYS A 61 -7.06 9.31 -8.12
N VAL A 62 -7.93 9.22 -9.12
CA VAL A 62 -7.59 8.53 -10.37
C VAL A 62 -6.43 9.26 -11.05
N THR A 63 -5.35 8.53 -11.32
CA THR A 63 -4.15 9.03 -11.98
C THR A 63 -4.05 8.58 -13.44
N GLY A 64 -4.81 7.56 -13.82
CA GLY A 64 -4.83 7.07 -15.20
C GLY A 64 -5.98 6.12 -15.47
N THR A 65 -6.34 6.06 -16.75
CA THR A 65 -7.29 5.10 -17.29
C THR A 65 -6.75 4.64 -18.64
N SER A 66 -6.72 3.32 -18.89
CA SER A 66 -6.26 2.75 -20.15
C SER A 66 -7.17 1.62 -20.59
N CYS A 67 -7.62 1.65 -21.84
CA CYS A 67 -8.47 0.64 -22.44
C CYS A 67 -7.79 0.01 -23.64
N ARG A 68 -8.06 -1.28 -23.84
CA ARG A 68 -7.65 -2.01 -25.03
C ARG A 68 -8.79 -2.90 -25.52
N SER A 69 -8.96 -2.96 -26.83
CA SER A 69 -9.83 -3.94 -27.48
C SER A 69 -9.15 -5.32 -27.49
N ILE A 70 -9.97 -6.35 -27.38
CA ILE A 70 -9.58 -7.76 -27.42
C ILE A 70 -10.60 -8.42 -28.35
N GLU A 71 -10.16 -8.89 -29.51
CA GLU A 71 -11.01 -9.76 -30.33
C GLU A 71 -11.25 -11.08 -29.59
N ILE A 72 -12.52 -11.45 -29.46
CA ILE A 72 -12.96 -12.69 -28.84
C ILE A 72 -13.75 -13.47 -29.88
N GLY A 73 -13.29 -14.69 -30.15
CA GLY A 73 -13.93 -15.58 -31.11
C GLY A 73 -13.54 -15.31 -32.57
N MET A 74 -13.98 -16.20 -33.44
CA MET A 74 -13.68 -16.16 -34.89
C MET A 74 -14.64 -15.23 -35.67
N GLY A 75 -15.60 -14.58 -34.98
CA GLY A 75 -16.65 -13.76 -35.59
C GLY A 75 -16.40 -12.24 -35.57
N GLY A 76 -15.24 -11.79 -35.08
CA GLY A 76 -14.93 -10.35 -34.97
C GLY A 76 -15.62 -9.65 -33.79
N GLU A 77 -16.12 -10.40 -32.82
CA GLU A 77 -16.64 -9.80 -31.58
C GLU A 77 -15.49 -9.16 -30.81
N THR A 78 -15.71 -7.96 -30.28
CA THR A 78 -14.68 -7.18 -29.60
C THR A 78 -15.06 -7.00 -28.13
N SER A 79 -14.21 -7.49 -27.23
CA SER A 79 -14.21 -7.14 -25.81
C SER A 79 -13.36 -5.91 -25.58
N TYR A 80 -13.66 -5.16 -24.54
CA TYR A 80 -12.85 -4.06 -24.06
C TYR A 80 -12.38 -4.35 -22.65
N ARG A 81 -11.08 -4.27 -22.44
CA ARG A 81 -10.45 -4.41 -21.13
C ARG A 81 -9.85 -3.09 -20.71
N CYS A 82 -10.45 -2.48 -19.70
CA CYS A 82 -10.07 -1.18 -19.18
C CYS A 82 -9.45 -1.30 -17.80
N THR A 83 -8.42 -0.51 -17.53
CA THR A 83 -7.71 -0.43 -16.24
C THR A 83 -7.73 0.99 -15.74
N ALA A 84 -8.21 1.19 -14.51
CA ALA A 84 -8.10 2.45 -13.79
C ALA A 84 -6.93 2.34 -12.79
N THR A 85 -6.12 3.38 -12.69
CA THR A 85 -5.03 3.52 -11.71
C THR A 85 -5.29 4.74 -10.82
N TRP A 86 -4.93 4.65 -9.54
CA TRP A 86 -5.17 5.71 -8.57
C TRP A 86 -4.08 5.78 -7.50
N GLU A 87 -4.02 6.91 -6.81
CA GLU A 87 -3.13 7.18 -5.67
C GLU A 87 -3.89 7.70 -4.44
#